data_AF-A0A5M8Q042-F1
#
_entry.id   AF-A0A5M8Q042-F1
#
_cell.length_a   1.000
_cell.length_b   1.000
_cell.length_c   1.000
_cell.angle_alpha   90.00
_cell.angle_beta   90.00
_cell.angle_gamma   90.00
#
_symmetry.space_group_name_H-M   'P 1'
#
loop_
_entity.id
_entity.type
_entity.pdbx_description
1 polymer ?
#
loop_
_entity_poly.entity_id
_entity_poly.type
_entity_poly.pdbx_seq_one_letter_code
_entity_poly.pdbx_strand_id
1 'polypeptide(L)'
;MDILQTEFITNYLSYLALTKGFLPFLLGKKAESALMYTTSGLALVPMLRCPNYCASKAALHHFILCLREQLKETKVKVVELYPPAVQTELHDEKHQPDLKHGSQIGMPLDQFTQEAYDGLAAGKEQVPVGMSKQPFDTWEAERQKQFHGMIEAMAGTLTAHT
;
A
#
# COMPACT_ATOMS: atom_id res chain seq x y z
N MET A 1 4.58 21.98 11.61
CA MET A 1 4.24 21.30 10.36
C MET A 1 2.73 21.30 10.27
N ASP A 2 2.15 21.73 9.16
CA ASP A 2 0.69 21.68 9.01
C ASP A 2 0.20 20.23 8.81
N ILE A 3 -1.11 20.02 8.94
CA ILE A 3 -1.72 18.69 8.86
C ILE A 3 -1.46 18.00 7.51
N LEU A 4 -1.37 18.78 6.42
CA LEU A 4 -1.15 18.27 5.07
C LEU A 4 0.25 17.68 4.94
N GLN A 5 1.25 18.45 5.38
CA GLN A 5 2.65 18.04 5.39
C GLN A 5 2.86 16.83 6.30
N THR A 6 2.29 16.85 7.51
CA THR A 6 2.39 15.73 8.45
C THR A 6 1.80 14.46 7.85
N GLU A 7 0.65 14.54 7.18
CA GLU A 7 0.02 13.38 6.57
C GLU A 7 0.87 12.78 5.44
N PHE A 8 1.40 13.60 4.52
CA PHE A 8 2.27 13.11 3.44
C PHE A 8 3.61 12.60 3.96
N ILE A 9 4.17 13.22 5.00
CA ILE A 9 5.41 12.75 5.61
C ILE A 9 5.20 11.39 6.25
N THR A 10 4.14 11.24 7.05
CA THR A 10 3.86 9.99 7.74
C THR A 10 3.45 8.88 6.78
N ASN A 11 2.57 9.16 5.81
CA ASN A 11 1.95 8.13 4.97
C ASN A 11 2.70 7.83 3.67
N TYR A 12 3.64 8.69 3.26
CA TYR A 12 4.38 8.51 2.00
C TYR A 12 5.89 8.68 2.17
N LEU A 13 6.38 9.87 2.55
CA LEU A 13 7.83 10.13 2.55
C LEU A 13 8.61 9.27 3.55
N SER A 14 8.01 8.92 4.69
CA SER A 14 8.61 8.01 5.67
C SER A 14 8.91 6.64 5.04
N TYR A 15 7.98 6.09 4.25
CA TYR A 15 8.15 4.82 3.55
C TYR A 15 9.27 4.88 2.51
N LEU A 16 9.34 5.97 1.75
CA LEU A 16 10.43 6.17 0.77
C LEU A 16 11.79 6.29 1.47
N ALA A 17 11.86 7.03 2.58
CA ALA A 17 13.08 7.17 3.37
C ALA A 17 13.55 5.83 3.96
N LEU A 18 12.64 5.04 4.53
CA LEU A 18 12.93 3.70 5.05
C LEU A 18 13.35 2.75 3.92
N THR A 19 12.64 2.78 2.78
CA THR A 19 13.00 1.99 1.60
C THR A 19 14.43 2.31 1.16
N LYS A 20 14.76 3.59 0.98
CA LYS A 20 16.10 4.03 0.60
C LYS A 20 17.16 3.60 1.62
N GLY A 21 16.85 3.70 2.92
CA GLY A 21 17.77 3.34 4.00
C GLY A 21 18.04 1.84 4.11
N PHE A 22 17.01 1.01 3.97
CA PHE A 22 17.12 -0.44 4.19
C PHE A 22 17.42 -1.25 2.92
N LEU A 23 17.06 -0.74 1.73
CA LEU A 23 17.19 -1.50 0.48
C LEU A 23 18.62 -2.00 0.20
N PRO A 24 19.70 -1.21 0.36
CA PRO A 24 21.06 -1.70 0.14
C PRO A 24 21.42 -2.90 1.04
N PHE A 25 20.99 -2.85 2.30
CA PHE A 25 21.19 -3.94 3.25
C PHE A 25 20.44 -5.20 2.82
N LEU A 26 19.17 -5.08 2.42
CA LEU A 26 18.34 -6.20 1.97
C LEU A 26 18.87 -6.82 0.65
N LEU A 27 19.35 -6.00 -0.29
CA LEU A 27 19.99 -6.49 -1.51
C LEU A 27 21.27 -7.29 -1.21
N GLY A 28 22.00 -6.95 -0.15
CA GLY A 28 23.19 -7.70 0.29
C GLY A 28 22.91 -9.10 0.86
N LYS A 29 21.66 -9.46 1.15
CA LYS A 29 21.35 -10.50 2.15
C LYS A 29 21.47 -12.00 1.88
N LYS A 30 21.98 -12.59 0.80
CA LYS A 30 21.82 -14.05 0.50
C LYS A 30 20.38 -14.63 0.53
N ALA A 31 19.71 -14.69 1.68
CA ALA A 31 18.32 -15.14 1.84
C ALA A 31 17.32 -14.16 1.21
N GLU A 32 16.14 -14.68 0.87
CA GLU A 32 14.99 -13.86 0.45
C GLU A 32 14.58 -12.91 1.58
N SER A 33 14.14 -11.72 1.21
CA SER A 33 13.65 -10.71 2.15
C SER A 33 12.51 -9.93 1.51
N ALA A 34 11.78 -9.16 2.32
CA ALA A 34 10.67 -8.37 1.83
C ALA A 34 10.66 -6.97 2.44
N LEU A 35 10.20 -6.01 1.64
CA LEU A 35 9.70 -4.72 2.10
C LEU A 35 8.17 -4.79 2.05
N MET A 36 7.52 -4.59 3.20
CA MET A 36 6.06 -4.64 3.32
C MET A 36 5.51 -3.25 3.58
N TYR A 37 4.46 -2.89 2.83
CA TYR A 37 3.80 -1.60 2.87
C TYR A 37 2.33 -1.78 3.24
N THR A 38 1.81 -0.88 4.08
CA THR A 38 0.38 -0.83 4.40
C THR A 38 -0.24 0.39 3.72
N THR A 39 -0.95 0.16 2.62
CA THR A 39 -1.71 1.20 1.95
C THR A 39 -3.13 1.27 2.51
N SER A 40 -4.16 1.17 1.68
CA SER A 40 -5.57 1.19 2.04
C SER A 40 -6.40 0.89 0.78
N GLY A 41 -7.62 0.37 0.93
CA GLY A 41 -8.62 0.42 -0.15
C GLY A 41 -8.87 1.84 -0.67
N LEU A 42 -8.55 2.89 0.11
CA LEU A 42 -8.62 4.29 -0.31
C LEU A 42 -7.45 4.76 -1.19
N ALA A 43 -6.36 3.97 -1.29
CA ALA A 43 -5.39 4.13 -2.37
C ALA A 43 -6.04 3.85 -3.73
N LEU A 44 -7.06 2.98 -3.68
CA LEU A 44 -7.78 2.55 -4.83
C LEU A 44 -8.98 3.50 -5.07
N VAL A 45 -10.01 3.45 -4.21
CA VAL A 45 -11.25 4.21 -4.39
C VAL A 45 -11.29 5.38 -3.39
N PRO A 46 -11.25 6.65 -3.83
CA PRO A 46 -11.16 7.77 -2.91
C PRO A 46 -12.47 8.01 -2.15
N MET A 47 -12.34 8.52 -0.92
CA MET A 47 -13.46 8.97 -0.09
C MET A 47 -13.45 10.49 0.05
N LEU A 48 -14.62 11.12 -0.10
CA LEU A 48 -14.77 12.58 -0.07
C LEU A 48 -14.23 13.25 1.20
N ARG A 49 -14.31 12.57 2.35
CA ARG A 49 -13.97 13.13 3.66
C ARG A 49 -12.46 13.25 3.93
N CYS A 50 -11.63 12.45 3.26
CA CYS A 50 -10.19 12.39 3.55
C CYS A 50 -9.34 12.45 2.27
N PRO A 51 -9.47 13.52 1.46
CA PRO A 51 -8.85 13.60 0.14
C PRO A 51 -7.32 13.51 0.19
N ASN A 52 -6.69 14.12 1.20
CA ASN A 52 -5.23 14.10 1.34
C ASN A 52 -4.72 12.71 1.78
N TYR A 53 -5.44 12.03 2.67
CA TYR A 53 -5.15 10.64 3.03
C TYR A 53 -5.23 9.75 1.79
N CYS A 54 -6.32 9.84 1.03
CA CYS A 54 -6.51 9.11 -0.22
C CYS A 54 -5.35 9.37 -1.20
N ALA A 55 -4.99 10.65 -1.39
CA ALA A 55 -3.88 11.04 -2.27
C ALA A 55 -2.54 10.45 -1.81
N SER A 56 -2.24 10.49 -0.49
CA SER A 56 -1.00 9.93 0.05
C SER A 56 -0.92 8.41 -0.13
N LYS A 57 -2.04 7.69 0.06
CA LYS A 57 -2.13 6.25 -0.12
C LYS A 57 -2.06 5.85 -1.60
N ALA A 58 -2.67 6.62 -2.50
CA ALA A 58 -2.55 6.41 -3.95
C ALA A 58 -1.12 6.66 -4.44
N ALA A 59 -0.45 7.71 -3.94
CA ALA A 59 0.96 7.97 -4.23
C ALA A 59 1.86 6.81 -3.77
N LEU A 60 1.63 6.29 -2.55
CA LEU A 60 2.36 5.15 -2.04
C LEU A 60 2.13 3.89 -2.89
N HIS A 61 0.88 3.62 -3.27
CA HIS A 61 0.54 2.48 -4.14
C HIS A 61 1.25 2.57 -5.51
N HIS A 62 1.23 3.73 -6.17
CA HIS A 62 1.95 3.91 -7.43
C HIS A 62 3.47 3.73 -7.28
N PHE A 63 4.05 4.23 -6.18
CA PHE A 63 5.46 4.00 -5.88
C PHE A 63 5.76 2.50 -5.73
N ILE A 64 4.88 1.74 -5.05
CA ILE A 64 5.03 0.30 -4.85
C ILE A 64 4.94 -0.47 -6.17
N LEU A 65 4.01 -0.13 -7.08
CA LEU A 65 3.93 -0.75 -8.41
C LEU A 65 5.27 -0.65 -9.16
N CYS A 66 5.85 0.55 -9.21
CA CYS A 66 7.13 0.80 -9.84
C CYS A 66 8.28 0.08 -9.13
N LEU A 67 8.34 0.17 -7.79
CA LEU A 67 9.39 -0.45 -7.00
C LEU A 67 9.40 -1.98 -7.17
N ARG A 68 8.22 -2.61 -7.22
CA ARG A 68 8.09 -4.06 -7.45
C ARG A 68 8.72 -4.47 -8.77
N GLU A 69 8.44 -3.74 -9.84
CA GLU A 69 9.02 -4.01 -11.16
C GLU A 69 10.52 -3.71 -11.22
N GLN A 70 10.99 -2.67 -10.52
CA GLN A 70 12.43 -2.37 -10.40
C GLN A 70 13.20 -3.47 -9.65
N LEU A 71 12.55 -4.15 -8.70
CA LEU A 71 13.16 -5.17 -7.84
C LEU A 71 12.85 -6.62 -8.27
N LYS A 72 12.11 -6.83 -9.37
CA LYS A 72 11.60 -8.16 -9.76
C LYS A 72 12.67 -9.21 -10.02
N GLU A 73 13.84 -8.78 -10.50
CA GLU A 73 15.01 -9.65 -10.74
C GLU A 73 15.92 -9.78 -9.51
N THR A 74 15.46 -9.31 -8.34
CA THR A 74 16.18 -9.38 -7.07
C THR A 74 15.47 -10.33 -6.09
N LYS A 75 16.13 -10.62 -4.97
CA LYS A 75 15.57 -11.41 -3.85
C LYS A 75 14.73 -10.60 -2.86
N VAL A 76 14.54 -9.30 -3.13
CA VAL A 76 13.76 -8.41 -2.26
C VAL A 76 12.35 -8.32 -2.81
N LYS A 77 11.41 -8.97 -2.14
CA LYS A 77 9.98 -8.91 -2.45
C LYS A 77 9.38 -7.59 -2.03
N VAL A 78 8.39 -7.11 -2.79
CA VAL A 78 7.66 -5.88 -2.48
C VAL A 78 6.20 -6.24 -2.21
N VAL A 79 5.85 -6.29 -0.93
CA VAL A 79 4.55 -6.75 -0.43
C VAL A 79 3.66 -5.55 -0.11
N GLU A 80 2.43 -5.54 -0.60
CA GLU A 80 1.44 -4.50 -0.33
C GLU A 80 0.19 -5.09 0.33
N LEU A 81 -0.19 -4.53 1.47
CA LEU A 81 -1.44 -4.82 2.17
C LEU A 81 -2.43 -3.67 1.92
N TYR A 82 -3.67 -4.00 1.54
CA TYR A 82 -4.75 -3.02 1.30
C TYR A 82 -5.87 -3.18 2.35
N PRO A 83 -5.73 -2.60 3.55
CA PRO A 83 -6.79 -2.68 4.55
C PRO A 83 -8.08 -1.96 4.12
N PRO A 84 -9.25 -2.48 4.53
CA PRO A 84 -10.50 -1.71 4.52
C PRO A 84 -10.49 -0.73 5.71
N ALA A 85 -11.65 -0.13 6.03
CA ALA A 85 -11.83 0.42 7.38
C ALA A 85 -11.74 -0.72 8.40
N VAL A 86 -10.95 -0.55 9.47
CA VAL A 86 -10.73 -1.55 10.52
C VAL A 86 -11.00 -0.91 11.87
N GLN A 87 -11.68 -1.65 12.76
CA GLN A 87 -12.02 -1.22 14.11
C GLN A 87 -10.75 -1.09 14.98
N THR A 88 -10.09 0.05 14.87
CA THR A 88 -8.89 0.46 15.62
C THR A 88 -9.13 1.82 16.28
N GLU A 89 -8.16 2.29 17.06
CA GLU A 89 -8.20 3.62 17.68
C GLU A 89 -8.26 4.75 16.65
N LEU A 90 -7.92 4.48 15.38
CA LEU A 90 -7.99 5.46 14.28
C LEU A 90 -9.37 6.12 14.15
N HIS A 91 -10.44 5.38 14.45
CA HIS A 91 -11.82 5.84 14.30
C HIS A 91 -12.48 6.22 15.63
N ASP A 92 -11.73 6.31 16.73
CA ASP A 92 -12.31 6.78 18.00
C ASP A 92 -12.66 8.27 17.95
N GLU A 93 -13.46 8.72 18.91
CA GLU A 93 -13.91 10.13 19.00
C GLU A 93 -12.76 11.09 19.35
N LYS A 94 -11.61 10.59 19.82
CA LYS A 94 -10.43 11.41 20.09
C LYS A 94 -9.71 11.78 18.79
N HIS A 95 -9.61 10.85 17.84
CA HIS A 95 -8.94 11.07 16.57
C HIS A 95 -9.89 11.57 15.49
N GLN A 96 -11.19 11.24 15.58
CA GLN A 96 -12.23 11.67 14.63
C GLN A 96 -13.48 12.15 15.40
N PRO A 97 -13.44 13.34 16.01
CA PRO A 97 -14.53 13.84 16.87
C PRO A 97 -15.86 14.07 16.13
N ASP A 98 -15.83 14.17 14.80
CA ASP A 98 -17.00 14.26 13.93
C ASP A 98 -17.58 12.89 13.53
N LEU A 99 -16.92 11.78 13.89
CA LEU A 99 -17.37 10.41 13.64
C LEU A 99 -18.01 9.79 14.89
N LYS A 100 -19.34 9.68 14.90
CA LYS A 100 -20.08 9.00 15.98
C LYS A 100 -19.94 7.48 15.84
N HIS A 101 -19.70 6.80 16.97
CA HIS A 101 -19.55 5.34 17.03
C HIS A 101 -18.46 4.79 16.10
N GLY A 102 -17.42 5.58 15.82
CA GLY A 102 -16.41 5.20 14.83
C GLY A 102 -15.61 3.94 15.21
N SER A 103 -15.49 3.62 16.49
CA SER A 103 -14.90 2.34 16.96
C SER A 103 -15.68 1.10 16.52
N GLN A 104 -16.92 1.25 16.05
CA GLN A 104 -17.75 0.17 15.51
C GLN A 104 -17.75 0.13 13.97
N ILE A 105 -17.03 1.05 13.31
CA ILE A 105 -17.01 1.16 11.85
C ILE A 105 -15.93 0.26 11.26
N GLY A 106 -16.31 -0.46 10.21
CA GLY A 106 -15.42 -1.30 9.44
C GLY A 106 -15.31 -2.72 9.98
N MET A 107 -14.29 -3.42 9.50
CA MET A 107 -14.01 -4.81 9.81
C MET A 107 -13.48 -4.96 11.25
N PRO A 108 -13.95 -5.95 12.02
CA PRO A 108 -13.34 -6.31 13.31
C PRO A 108 -11.83 -6.59 13.18
N LEU A 109 -11.03 -6.15 14.17
CA LEU A 109 -9.58 -6.24 14.13
C LEU A 109 -9.06 -7.69 14.07
N ASP A 110 -9.68 -8.59 14.81
CA ASP A 110 -9.38 -10.03 14.80
C ASP A 110 -9.64 -10.65 13.41
N GLN A 111 -10.75 -10.29 12.78
CA GLN A 111 -11.06 -10.73 11.42
C GLN A 111 -10.05 -10.16 10.41
N PHE A 112 -9.72 -8.86 10.51
CA PHE A 112 -8.74 -8.23 9.63
C PHE A 112 -7.37 -8.87 9.75
N THR A 113 -6.89 -9.08 10.98
CA THR A 113 -5.56 -9.66 11.24
C THR A 113 -5.48 -11.10 10.75
N GLN A 114 -6.53 -11.91 10.96
CA GLN A 114 -6.59 -13.27 10.44
C GLN A 114 -6.53 -13.28 8.90
N GLU A 115 -7.37 -12.50 8.22
CA GLU A 115 -7.42 -12.49 6.76
C GLU A 115 -6.14 -11.92 6.12
N ALA A 116 -5.56 -10.87 6.71
CA ALA A 116 -4.28 -10.33 6.28
C ALA A 116 -3.17 -11.37 6.45
N TYR A 117 -3.12 -12.05 7.61
CA TYR A 117 -2.13 -13.07 7.88
C TYR A 117 -2.25 -14.25 6.92
N ASP A 118 -3.45 -14.74 6.65
CA ASP A 118 -3.68 -15.84 5.71
C ASP A 118 -3.16 -15.51 4.31
N GLY A 119 -3.36 -14.27 3.85
CA GLY A 119 -2.82 -13.79 2.57
C GLY A 119 -1.29 -13.76 2.55
N LEU A 120 -0.67 -13.26 3.62
CA LEU A 120 0.79 -13.19 3.76
C LEU A 120 1.42 -14.58 3.89
N ALA A 121 0.83 -15.46 4.69
CA ALA A 121 1.29 -16.83 4.89
C ALA A 121 1.15 -17.68 3.61
N ALA A 122 0.21 -17.34 2.74
CA ALA A 122 0.09 -17.91 1.39
C ALA A 122 1.10 -17.35 0.38
N GLY A 123 2.00 -16.45 0.79
CA GLY A 123 3.05 -15.89 -0.07
C GLY A 123 2.55 -14.83 -1.06
N LYS A 124 1.37 -14.24 -0.84
CA LYS A 124 0.85 -13.19 -1.74
C LYS A 124 1.63 -11.89 -1.55
N GLU A 125 2.07 -11.29 -2.67
CA GLU A 125 2.74 -9.99 -2.67
C GLU A 125 1.74 -8.80 -2.72
N GLN A 126 0.48 -9.05 -3.07
CA GLN A 126 -0.61 -8.07 -3.03
C GLN A 126 -1.77 -8.67 -2.24
N VAL A 127 -2.10 -8.05 -1.10
CA VAL A 127 -2.99 -8.62 -0.08
C VAL A 127 -4.17 -7.65 0.16
N PRO A 128 -5.20 -7.66 -0.69
CA PRO A 128 -6.43 -6.92 -0.39
C PRO A 128 -7.25 -7.65 0.67
N VAL A 129 -7.78 -6.88 1.63
CA VAL A 129 -8.57 -7.42 2.76
C VAL A 129 -9.98 -6.85 2.75
N GLY A 130 -10.97 -7.70 3.04
CA GLY A 130 -12.38 -7.33 3.10
C GLY A 130 -12.85 -6.63 1.83
N MET A 131 -13.49 -5.47 1.99
CA MET A 131 -14.06 -4.72 0.86
C MET A 131 -13.02 -4.14 -0.11
N SER A 132 -11.72 -4.12 0.23
CA SER A 132 -10.66 -3.71 -0.70
C SER A 132 -10.45 -4.71 -1.83
N LYS A 133 -10.96 -5.96 -1.72
CA LYS A 133 -10.87 -6.99 -2.76
C LYS A 133 -11.61 -6.59 -4.05
N GLN A 134 -12.83 -6.06 -3.93
CA GLN A 134 -13.63 -5.71 -5.11
C GLN A 134 -12.92 -4.69 -6.04
N PRO A 135 -12.41 -3.54 -5.56
CA PRO A 135 -11.69 -2.61 -6.42
C PRO A 135 -10.36 -3.19 -6.92
N PHE A 136 -9.70 -4.01 -6.10
CA PHE A 136 -8.46 -4.70 -6.47
C PHE A 136 -8.66 -5.67 -7.65
N ASP A 137 -9.65 -6.56 -7.53
CA ASP A 137 -9.94 -7.61 -8.50
C ASP A 137 -10.58 -7.09 -9.79
N THR A 138 -11.04 -5.84 -9.81
CA THR A 138 -11.70 -5.23 -10.97
C THR A 138 -10.79 -4.23 -11.68
N TRP A 139 -10.83 -2.97 -11.27
CA TRP A 139 -10.16 -1.92 -12.01
C TRP A 139 -8.66 -1.87 -11.75
N GLU A 140 -8.19 -2.32 -10.59
CA GLU A 140 -6.74 -2.34 -10.32
C GLU A 140 -6.06 -3.43 -11.14
N ALA A 141 -6.71 -4.57 -11.32
CA ALA A 141 -6.28 -5.58 -12.28
C ALA A 141 -6.14 -5.00 -13.71
N GLU A 142 -7.10 -4.19 -14.17
CA GLU A 142 -6.99 -3.53 -15.48
C GLU A 142 -5.90 -2.45 -15.49
N ARG A 143 -5.74 -1.67 -14.41
CA ARG A 143 -4.65 -0.69 -14.29
C ARG A 143 -3.28 -1.35 -14.39
N GLN A 144 -3.05 -2.44 -13.65
CA GLN A 144 -1.77 -3.15 -13.69
C GLN A 144 -1.51 -3.72 -15.07
N LYS A 145 -2.51 -4.27 -15.75
CA LYS A 145 -2.39 -4.69 -17.14
C LYS A 145 -1.92 -3.55 -18.06
N GLN A 146 -2.49 -2.34 -17.92
CA GLN A 146 -2.04 -1.17 -18.69
C GLN A 146 -0.61 -0.74 -18.30
N PHE A 147 -0.28 -0.78 -17.02
CA PHE A 147 1.06 -0.48 -16.49
C PHE A 147 2.12 -1.44 -17.05
N HIS A 148 1.85 -2.75 -17.04
CA HIS A 148 2.72 -3.76 -17.62
C HIS A 148 2.84 -3.59 -19.14
N GLY A 149 1.75 -3.28 -19.85
CA GLY A 149 1.80 -2.94 -21.27
C GLY A 149 2.68 -1.72 -21.56
N MET A 150 2.69 -0.72 -20.68
CA MET A 150 3.60 0.43 -20.78
C MET A 150 5.06 0.03 -20.57
N ILE A 151 5.35 -0.84 -19.59
CA ILE A 151 6.71 -1.35 -19.36
C ILE A 151 7.23 -2.10 -20.59
N GLU A 152 6.41 -2.98 -21.17
CA GLU A 152 6.76 -3.74 -22.38
C GLU A 152 7.00 -2.81 -23.58
N ALA A 153 6.13 -1.82 -23.79
CA ALA A 153 6.28 -0.85 -24.87
C ALA A 153 7.55 0.02 -24.73
N MET A 154 7.99 0.27 -23.50
CA MET A 154 9.18 1.08 -23.20
C MET A 154 10.47 0.26 -23.15
N ALA A 155 10.38 -1.09 -23.19
CA ALA A 155 11.53 -1.97 -23.16
C ALA A 155 12.46 -1.67 -24.36
N GLY A 156 13.68 -1.18 -24.06
CA GLY A 156 14.67 -0.78 -25.05
C GLY A 156 14.73 0.72 -25.37
N THR A 157 13.78 1.53 -24.89
CA THR A 157 13.78 3.00 -25.09
C THR A 157 14.20 3.76 -23.84
N LEU A 158 13.90 3.23 -22.65
CA LEU A 158 14.24 3.85 -21.36
C LEU A 158 14.81 2.80 -20.41
N THR A 159 15.99 3.06 -19.86
CA THR A 159 16.49 2.33 -18.68
C THR A 159 15.78 2.88 -17.46
N ALA A 160 15.23 2.01 -16.60
CA ALA A 160 14.68 2.43 -15.32
C ALA A 160 15.76 3.19 -14.52
N HIS A 161 15.55 4.49 -14.31
CA HIS A 161 16.41 5.27 -13.42
C HIS A 161 15.87 5.09 -11.99
N THR A 162 16.68 4.47 -11.13
CA THR A 162 16.52 4.50 -9.67
C THR A 162 17.15 5.75 -9.10
#